data_AF-A0A5D4GRP2-F1
#
_entry.id   AF-A0A5D4GRP2-F1
#
_cell.length_a   1.000
_cell.length_b   1.000
_cell.length_c   1.000
_cell.angle_alpha   90.00
_cell.angle_beta   90.00
_cell.angle_gamma   90.00
#
_symmetry.space_group_name_H-M   'P 1'
#
loop_
_entity.id
_entity.type
_entity.pdbx_description
1 polymer ?
#
loop_
_entity_poly.entity_id
_entity_poly.type
_entity_poly.pdbx_seq_one_letter_code
_entity_poly.pdbx_strand_id
1 'polypeptide(L)' 'TVRALVADRPEVIFHLAAIVSGEAEADFDKGYRINLDGTRNLFEAIRALGDYHPRVVYTSSIAVFGAPFPEAIGDEFLT' A
#
# COMPACT_ATOMS: atom_id res chain seq x y z
N THR A 1 -8.96 -5.58 14.21
CA THR A 1 -8.11 -4.36 14.22
C THR A 1 -6.74 -4.73 13.68
N VAL A 2 -5.92 -3.77 13.24
CA VAL A 2 -4.59 -4.08 12.70
C VAL A 2 -3.69 -4.81 13.71
N ARG A 3 -3.79 -4.49 15.02
CA ARG A 3 -3.09 -5.24 16.07
C ARG A 3 -3.42 -6.73 16.09
N ALA A 4 -4.67 -7.09 15.82
CA ALA A 4 -5.09 -8.49 15.75
C ALA A 4 -4.50 -9.20 14.53
N LEU A 5 -4.32 -8.49 13.40
CA LEU A 5 -3.72 -9.07 12.18
C LEU A 5 -2.25 -9.46 12.37
N VAL A 6 -1.51 -8.73 13.20
CA VAL A 6 -0.09 -9.00 13.47
C VAL A 6 0.13 -9.86 14.72
N ALA A 7 -0.93 -10.18 15.48
CA ALA A 7 -0.84 -10.92 16.74
C ALA A 7 -0.30 -12.34 16.54
N ASP A 8 -0.70 -12.99 15.45
CA ASP A 8 -0.25 -14.34 15.09
C ASP A 8 1.16 -14.35 14.48
N ARG A 9 1.83 -13.19 14.41
CA ARG A 9 3.20 -12.98 13.89
C ARG A 9 3.45 -13.70 12.55
N PRO A 10 2.63 -13.48 11.51
CA PRO A 10 2.84 -14.12 10.20
C PRO A 10 4.24 -13.81 9.65
N GLU A 11 4.94 -14.81 9.10
CA GLU A 11 6.27 -14.58 8.53
C GLU A 11 6.23 -13.76 7.23
N VAL A 12 5.11 -13.85 6.51
CA VAL A 12 4.87 -13.11 5.26
C VAL A 12 3.48 -12.47 5.30
N ILE A 13 3.40 -11.19 4.93
CA ILE A 13 2.16 -10.42 4.83
C ILE A 13 2.03 -9.93 3.39
N PHE A 14 0.95 -10.34 2.71
CA PHE A 14 0.58 -9.81 1.39
C PHE A 14 -0.46 -8.70 1.59
N HIS A 15 -0.04 -7.43 1.46
CA HIS A 15 -0.95 -6.29 1.62
C HIS A 15 -1.53 -5.89 0.26
N LEU A 16 -2.68 -6.50 -0.04
CA LEU A 16 -3.44 -6.31 -1.29
C LEU A 16 -4.67 -5.40 -1.13
N ALA A 17 -4.95 -4.95 0.09
CA ALA A 17 -6.14 -4.18 0.40
C ALA A 17 -5.96 -2.71 -0.03
N ALA A 18 -6.82 -2.25 -0.93
CA ALA A 18 -6.91 -0.87 -1.40
C ALA A 18 -8.33 -0.59 -1.92
N ILE A 19 -8.69 0.68 -2.04
CA ILE A 19 -9.79 1.11 -2.93
C ILE A 19 -9.22 1.62 -4.26
N VAL A 20 -9.94 1.30 -5.34
CA VAL A 20 -9.53 1.60 -6.72
C VAL A 20 -9.68 3.09 -7.04
N SER A 21 -8.99 3.58 -8.08
CA SER A 21 -8.88 5.04 -8.34
C SER A 21 -10.24 5.72 -8.47
N GLY A 22 -11.18 5.15 -9.22
CA GLY A 22 -12.50 5.78 -9.41
C GLY A 22 -13.27 6.00 -8.10
N GLU A 23 -13.10 5.11 -7.12
CA GLU A 23 -13.73 5.28 -5.80
C GLU A 23 -12.94 6.26 -4.92
N ALA A 24 -11.60 6.20 -4.96
CA ALA A 24 -10.75 7.15 -4.23
C ALA A 24 -10.89 8.59 -4.74
N GLU A 25 -11.14 8.78 -6.02
CA GLU A 25 -11.40 10.09 -6.64
C GLU A 25 -12.79 10.61 -6.28
N ALA A 26 -13.80 9.73 -6.20
CA ALA A 26 -15.15 10.09 -5.81
C ALA A 26 -15.29 10.38 -4.30
N ASP A 27 -14.49 9.73 -3.47
CA ASP A 27 -14.46 9.88 -2.01
C ASP A 27 -13.02 10.00 -1.51
N PHE A 28 -12.56 11.26 -1.45
CA PHE A 28 -11.20 11.63 -1.05
C PHE A 28 -10.81 11.08 0.32
N ASP A 29 -11.67 11.27 1.33
CA ASP A 29 -11.40 10.86 2.70
C ASP A 29 -11.34 9.34 2.82
N LYS A 30 -12.17 8.61 2.08
CA LYS A 30 -12.10 7.15 2.01
C LYS A 30 -10.83 6.68 1.31
N GLY A 31 -10.43 7.33 0.22
CA GLY A 31 -9.17 7.07 -0.49
C GLY A 31 -7.97 7.11 0.42
N TYR A 32 -7.79 8.23 1.12
CA TYR A 32 -6.67 8.41 2.06
C TYR A 32 -6.74 7.43 3.23
N ARG A 33 -7.91 7.28 3.85
CA ARG A 33 -8.10 6.42 5.02
C ARG A 33 -7.77 4.95 4.73
N ILE A 34 -8.06 4.45 3.53
CA ILE A 34 -7.80 3.05 3.18
C ILE A 34 -6.40 2.87 2.63
N ASN A 35 -6.03 3.62 1.58
CA ASN A 35 -4.80 3.36 0.83
C ASN A 35 -3.56 3.86 1.57
N LEU A 36 -3.65 5.02 2.25
CA LEU A 36 -2.54 5.58 3.01
C LEU A 36 -2.60 5.18 4.48
N ASP A 37 -3.66 5.58 5.19
CA ASP A 37 -3.71 5.38 6.65
C ASP A 37 -3.83 3.89 7.00
N GLY A 38 -4.57 3.10 6.22
CA GLY A 38 -4.64 1.64 6.39
C GLY A 38 -3.26 0.98 6.30
N THR A 39 -2.50 1.32 5.26
CA THR A 39 -1.12 0.86 5.06
C THR A 39 -0.20 1.34 6.17
N ARG A 40 -0.27 2.62 6.55
CA ARG A 40 0.50 3.20 7.66
C ARG A 40 0.21 2.47 8.98
N ASN A 41 -1.06 2.19 9.27
CA ASN A 41 -1.45 1.49 10.48
C ASN A 41 -0.85 0.08 10.55
N LEU A 42 -0.79 -0.64 9.43
CA LEU A 42 -0.12 -1.94 9.34
C LEU A 42 1.37 -1.83 9.68
N PHE A 43 2.07 -0.88 9.06
CA PHE A 43 3.50 -0.68 9.29
C PHE A 43 3.78 -0.26 10.74
N GLU A 44 2.98 0.63 11.30
CA GLU A 44 3.11 1.04 12.70
C GLU A 44 2.82 -0.12 13.67
N ALA A 45 1.86 -0.99 13.36
CA ALA A 45 1.57 -2.17 14.18
C ALA A 45 2.73 -3.17 14.18
N ILE A 46 3.36 -3.40 13.03
CA ILE A 46 4.57 -4.23 12.92
C ILE A 46 5.72 -3.58 13.70
N ARG A 47 5.99 -2.29 13.45
CA ARG A 47 7.07 -1.53 14.08
C ARG A 47 6.97 -1.53 15.61
N ALA A 48 5.75 -1.45 16.15
CA ALA A 48 5.50 -1.43 17.59
C ALA A 48 5.87 -2.73 18.32
N LEU A 49 6.00 -3.86 17.61
CA LEU A 49 6.38 -5.15 18.19
C LEU A 49 7.89 -5.28 18.41
N GLY A 50 8.72 -4.43 17.79
CA GLY A 50 10.16 -4.28 18.06
C GLY A 50 11.06 -5.42 17.58
N ASP A 51 10.70 -6.67 17.85
CA ASP A 51 11.44 -7.88 17.50
C ASP A 51 10.82 -8.67 16.34
N TYR A 52 9.84 -8.07 15.66
CA TYR A 52 9.04 -8.71 14.62
C TYR A 52 9.35 -8.08 13.25
N HIS A 53 9.92 -8.90 12.36
CA HIS A 53 10.40 -8.47 11.05
C HIS A 53 9.82 -9.36 9.93
N PRO A 54 8.50 -9.29 9.67
CA PRO A 54 7.90 -10.08 8.61
C PRO A 54 8.33 -9.55 7.23
N ARG A 55 8.31 -10.43 6.22
CA ARG A 55 8.35 -9.96 4.84
C ARG A 55 6.98 -9.39 4.48
N VAL A 56 6.94 -8.11 4.12
CA VAL A 56 5.73 -7.49 3.61
C VAL A 56 5.84 -7.34 2.09
N VAL A 57 4.90 -7.95 1.37
CA VAL A 57 4.73 -7.76 -0.07
C VAL A 57 3.58 -6.77 -0.25
N TYR A 58 3.92 -5.56 -0.65
CA TYR A 58 2.97 -4.48 -0.93
C TYR A 58 2.80 -4.32 -2.44
N THR A 59 1.57 -4.35 -2.91
CA THR A 59 1.27 -4.14 -4.34
C THR A 59 1.01 -2.67 -4.61
N SER A 60 2.05 -1.97 -5.08
CA SER A 60 1.88 -0.66 -5.71
C SER A 60 1.17 -0.79 -7.06
N SER A 61 1.04 0.31 -7.79
CA SER A 61 0.43 0.35 -9.12
C SER A 61 1.19 1.32 -10.04
N ILE A 62 1.08 1.12 -11.35
CA ILE A 62 1.51 2.10 -12.35
C ILE A 62 0.82 3.46 -12.19
N ALA A 63 -0.30 3.51 -11.46
CA ALA A 63 -1.04 4.74 -11.14
C ALA A 63 -0.28 5.74 -10.23
N VAL A 64 0.93 5.41 -9.77
CA VAL A 64 1.84 6.38 -9.13
C VAL A 64 2.39 7.40 -10.12
N PHE A 65 2.40 7.06 -11.41
CA PHE A 65 2.87 7.94 -12.47
C PHE A 65 1.75 8.86 -12.95
N GLY A 66 2.10 10.12 -13.26
CA GLY A 66 1.19 11.12 -13.79
C GLY A 66 1.74 11.77 -15.06
N ALA A 67 0.84 12.19 -15.94
CA ALA A 67 1.17 12.89 -17.18
C ALA A 67 1.91 14.22 -16.93
N PRO A 68 2.64 14.77 -17.93
CA PRO A 68 2.78 14.27 -19.30
C PRO A 68 3.69 13.04 -19.41
N PHE A 69 3.30 12.09 -20.26
CA PHE A 69 4.10 10.91 -20.60
C PHE A 69 4.73 11.06 -21.98
N PRO A 70 5.85 10.36 -22.25
CA PRO A 70 6.32 10.17 -23.63
C PRO A 70 5.24 9.47 -24.48
N GLU A 71 5.36 9.58 -25.80
CA GLU A 71 4.43 8.94 -26.75
C GLU A 71 4.36 7.41 -26.58
N ALA A 72 5.48 6.79 -26.19
CA ALA A 72 5.56 5.39 -25.83
C ALA A 72 6.41 5.21 -24.56
N ILE A 73 6.00 4.28 -23.70
CA ILE A 73 6.77 3.81 -22.54
C ILE A 73 7.59 2.62 -23.02
N GLY A 74 8.90 2.81 -23.22
CA GLY A 74 9.82 1.74 -23.59
C GLY A 74 10.36 0.97 -22.39
N ASP A 75 11.05 -0.15 -22.63
CA ASP A 75 11.58 -1.05 -21.58
C ASP A 75 12.60 -0.38 -20.65
N GLU A 76 13.21 0.74 -21.07
CA GLU A 76 14.16 1.53 -20.28
C GLU A 76 13.51 2.70 -19.53
N PHE A 77 12.18 2.84 -19.57
CA PHE A 77 11.49 3.89 -18.85
C PHE A 77 11.43 3.57 -17.35
N LEU A 78 12.45 4.04 -16.63
CA LEU A 78 12.55 4.00 -15.18
C LEU A 78 12.31 5.43 -14.65
N THR A 79 11.08 5.75 -14.28
CA THR A 79 10.77 6.96 -13.49
C THR A 79 10.49 6.60 -12.04
#